data_AF-A0A182W2D8-F1
#
_entry.id   AF-A0A182W2D8-F1
#
_cell.length_a   1.000
_cell.length_b   1.000
_cell.length_c   1.000
_cell.angle_alpha   90.00
_cell.angle_beta   90.00
_cell.angle_gamma   90.00
#
_symmetry.space_group_name_H-M   'P 1'
#
loop_
_entity.id
_entity.type
_entity.pdbx_description
1 polymer ?
#
loop_
_entity_poly.entity_id
_entity_poly.type
_entity_poly.pdbx_seq_one_letter_code
_entity_poly.pdbx_strand_id
1 'polypeptide(L)'
;MNASIGRKRLRSNESDGCFVVQRKTFVNQQMMDQQDPNKMKRILAKTINMLFQGAKNHDKDSFVHQKESLQSVRLLGGGEIDYDMNATSSWLGKKADRKCRQCDRMSIVHADCINCNLELCEHCGVNCNFCPEKICLNCVTIFQCVSHDMPCCEQCKLFV
;
A
#
# COMPACT_ATOMS: atom_id res chain seq x y z
N MET A 1 -0.62 -71.60 -36.79
CA MET A 1 -1.43 -70.37 -36.85
C MET A 1 -2.58 -70.56 -35.86
N ASN A 2 -2.90 -69.72 -34.90
CA ASN A 2 -2.52 -68.35 -34.60
C ASN A 2 -2.75 -68.13 -33.10
N ALA A 3 -1.91 -67.32 -32.47
CA ALA A 3 -1.94 -67.05 -31.03
C ALA A 3 -3.11 -66.14 -30.63
N SER A 4 -3.69 -66.39 -29.45
CA SER A 4 -4.43 -65.36 -28.70
C SER A 4 -4.56 -65.75 -27.23
N ILE A 5 -3.45 -65.59 -26.50
CA ILE A 5 -3.41 -65.55 -25.04
C ILE A 5 -4.12 -64.27 -24.60
N GLY A 6 -5.39 -64.40 -24.21
CA GLY A 6 -6.14 -63.32 -23.57
C GLY A 6 -5.58 -63.05 -22.17
N ARG A 7 -4.69 -62.07 -22.05
CA ARG A 7 -4.23 -61.54 -20.75
C ARG A 7 -5.44 -61.00 -19.98
N LYS A 8 -5.95 -61.77 -19.02
CA LYS A 8 -6.82 -61.21 -17.97
C LYS A 8 -5.97 -60.19 -17.20
N ARG A 9 -6.25 -58.89 -17.35
CA ARG A 9 -5.64 -57.84 -16.52
C ARG A 9 -6.01 -58.13 -15.06
N LEU A 10 -5.03 -58.53 -14.26
CA LEU A 10 -5.13 -58.53 -12.81
C LEU A 10 -5.56 -57.11 -12.37
N ARG A 11 -6.62 -57.01 -11.56
CA ARG A 11 -6.88 -55.80 -10.79
C ARG A 11 -5.81 -55.73 -9.70
N SER A 12 -5.02 -54.67 -9.69
CA SER A 12 -4.14 -54.34 -8.57
C SER A 12 -4.98 -54.23 -7.29
N ASN A 13 -4.57 -54.92 -6.22
CA ASN A 13 -5.14 -54.74 -4.89
C ASN A 13 -4.97 -53.26 -4.50
N GLU A 14 -6.07 -52.51 -4.40
CA GLU A 14 -6.11 -51.19 -3.76
C GLU A 14 -6.11 -51.39 -2.23
N SER A 15 -4.93 -51.70 -1.68
CA SER A 15 -4.62 -51.42 -0.29
C SER A 15 -3.74 -50.17 -0.29
N ASP A 16 -4.15 -49.15 0.45
CA ASP A 16 -3.45 -47.87 0.67
C ASP A 16 -3.43 -46.83 -0.45
N GLY A 17 -4.62 -46.39 -0.86
CA GLY A 17 -4.80 -45.08 -1.50
C GLY A 17 -5.93 -44.32 -0.83
N CYS A 18 -5.64 -43.14 -0.30
CA CYS A 18 -6.62 -42.18 0.22
C CYS A 18 -7.51 -41.67 -0.92
N PHE A 19 -8.45 -42.49 -1.39
CA PHE A 19 -9.43 -42.09 -2.39
C PHE A 19 -10.61 -41.46 -1.66
N VAL A 20 -10.60 -40.13 -1.58
CA VAL A 20 -11.77 -39.36 -1.17
C VAL A 20 -12.91 -39.72 -2.11
N VAL A 21 -13.98 -40.29 -1.56
CA VAL A 21 -15.19 -40.65 -2.31
C VAL A 21 -15.72 -39.40 -3.01
N GLN A 22 -15.62 -39.36 -4.34
CA GLN A 22 -16.22 -38.28 -5.14
C GLN A 22 -17.74 -38.41 -5.09
N ARG A 23 -18.39 -37.46 -4.43
CA ARG A 23 -19.85 -37.35 -4.41
C ARG A 23 -20.32 -36.65 -5.68
N LYS A 24 -21.22 -37.29 -6.42
CA LYS A 24 -21.97 -36.64 -7.51
C LYS A 24 -23.05 -35.77 -6.88
N THR A 25 -22.87 -34.47 -6.88
CA THR A 25 -23.94 -33.51 -6.59
C THR A 25 -24.74 -33.25 -7.85
N PHE A 26 -26.07 -33.30 -7.75
CA PHE A 26 -26.94 -32.89 -8.85
C PHE A 26 -26.73 -31.40 -9.12
N VAL A 27 -26.48 -31.05 -10.39
CA VAL A 27 -26.23 -29.67 -10.84
C VAL A 27 -27.35 -28.72 -10.38
N ASN A 28 -28.60 -29.20 -10.35
CA ASN A 28 -29.73 -28.43 -9.86
C ASN A 28 -29.64 -28.07 -8.36
N GLN A 29 -29.12 -28.97 -7.51
CA GLN A 29 -28.91 -28.67 -6.10
C GLN A 29 -27.82 -27.60 -5.92
N GLN A 30 -26.75 -27.67 -6.70
CA GLN A 30 -25.69 -26.67 -6.68
C GLN A 30 -26.19 -25.28 -7.11
N MET A 31 -27.09 -25.21 -8.09
CA MET A 31 -27.73 -23.96 -8.50
C MET A 31 -28.70 -23.40 -7.44
N MET A 32 -29.47 -24.27 -6.78
CA MET A 32 -30.33 -23.83 -5.67
C MET A 32 -29.52 -23.35 -4.46
N ASP A 33 -28.43 -24.02 -4.12
CA ASP A 33 -27.53 -23.64 -3.01
C ASP A 33 -26.72 -22.35 -3.30
N GLN A 34 -26.63 -21.93 -4.57
CA GLN A 34 -26.11 -20.61 -4.95
C GLN A 34 -27.13 -19.50 -4.68
N GLN A 35 -28.42 -19.80 -4.75
CA GLN A 35 -29.51 -18.85 -4.57
C GLN A 35 -30.06 -18.82 -3.13
N ASP A 36 -29.42 -19.53 -2.18
CA ASP A 36 -29.85 -19.55 -0.79
C ASP A 36 -29.77 -18.14 -0.15
N PRO A 37 -30.92 -17.52 0.19
CA PRO A 37 -30.96 -16.18 0.75
C PRO A 37 -30.28 -16.09 2.13
N ASN A 38 -30.25 -17.19 2.90
CA ASN A 38 -29.61 -17.21 4.21
C ASN A 38 -28.09 -17.18 4.09
N LYS A 39 -27.54 -17.86 3.09
CA LYS A 39 -26.12 -17.81 2.75
C LYS A 39 -25.70 -16.41 2.31
N MET A 40 -26.51 -15.73 1.50
CA MET A 40 -26.24 -14.35 1.07
C MET A 40 -26.23 -13.37 2.24
N LYS A 41 -27.16 -13.50 3.19
CA LYS A 41 -27.18 -12.70 4.43
C LYS A 41 -25.91 -12.89 5.26
N ARG A 42 -25.42 -14.14 5.37
CA ARG A 42 -24.17 -14.44 6.10
C ARG A 42 -22.94 -13.84 5.41
N ILE A 43 -22.89 -13.90 4.07
CA ILE A 43 -21.83 -13.26 3.29
C ILE A 43 -21.84 -11.76 3.53
N LEU A 44 -23.00 -11.11 3.40
CA LEU A 44 -23.15 -9.68 3.62
C LEU A 44 -22.69 -9.26 5.02
N ALA A 45 -23.12 -9.97 6.07
CA ALA A 45 -22.70 -9.70 7.44
C ALA A 45 -21.18 -9.83 7.63
N LYS A 46 -20.56 -10.85 7.02
CA LYS A 46 -19.10 -11.06 7.09
C LYS A 46 -18.33 -9.96 6.35
N THR A 47 -18.81 -9.54 5.18
CA THR A 47 -18.21 -8.46 4.40
C THR A 47 -18.29 -7.13 5.14
N ILE A 48 -19.45 -6.80 5.70
CA ILE A 48 -19.64 -5.62 6.55
C ILE A 48 -18.64 -5.65 7.72
N ASN A 49 -18.54 -6.77 8.43
CA ASN A 49 -17.62 -6.88 9.55
C ASN A 49 -16.15 -6.70 9.11
N MET A 50 -15.73 -7.29 7.99
CA MET A 50 -14.38 -7.09 7.45
C MET A 50 -14.10 -5.64 7.04
N LEU A 51 -15.06 -4.95 6.40
CA LEU A 51 -14.93 -3.53 6.02
C LEU A 51 -14.74 -2.65 7.26
N PHE A 52 -15.58 -2.82 8.28
CA PHE A 52 -15.51 -2.00 9.49
C PHE A 52 -14.36 -2.39 10.41
N GLN A 53 -13.95 -3.66 10.44
CA GLN A 53 -12.75 -4.09 11.17
C GLN A 53 -11.47 -3.58 10.50
N GLY A 54 -11.42 -3.56 9.17
CA GLY A 54 -10.34 -2.93 8.40
C GLY A 54 -10.27 -1.42 8.66
N ALA A 55 -11.41 -0.72 8.62
CA ALA A 55 -11.46 0.71 8.92
C ALA A 55 -11.06 1.02 10.38
N LYS A 56 -11.50 0.22 11.35
CA LYS A 56 -11.17 0.39 12.77
C LYS A 56 -9.69 0.17 13.09
N ASN A 57 -8.99 -0.63 12.29
CA ASN A 57 -7.56 -0.89 12.46
C ASN A 57 -6.68 0.10 11.68
N HIS A 58 -7.21 0.84 10.71
CA HIS A 58 -6.47 1.88 10.00
C HIS A 58 -5.98 2.99 10.96
N ASP A 59 -6.76 3.29 12.00
CA ASP A 59 -6.36 4.23 13.04
C ASP A 59 -5.26 3.65 13.96
N LYS A 60 -5.14 2.32 14.06
CA LYS A 60 -4.20 1.65 14.98
C LYS A 60 -2.86 1.31 14.34
N ASP A 61 -2.83 0.96 13.06
CA ASP A 61 -1.58 0.73 12.31
C ASP A 61 -0.85 2.03 11.95
N SER A 62 -1.49 3.19 12.15
CA SER A 62 -0.84 4.50 12.08
C SER A 62 0.17 4.76 13.20
N PHE A 63 0.24 3.91 14.25
CA PHE A 63 1.06 4.15 15.44
C PHE A 63 2.45 3.47 15.44
N VAL A 64 2.81 2.63 14.45
CA VAL A 64 4.12 1.95 14.44
C VAL A 64 5.18 2.73 13.64
N HIS A 65 4.78 3.71 12.83
CA HIS A 65 5.67 4.76 12.36
C HIS A 65 5.17 6.09 12.90
N GLN A 66 5.64 6.50 14.08
CA GLN A 66 5.73 7.92 14.39
C GLN A 66 6.66 8.58 13.36
N LYS A 67 6.15 8.83 12.15
CA LYS A 67 6.52 10.05 11.43
C LYS A 67 6.07 11.15 12.38
N GLU A 68 6.97 11.62 13.24
CA GLU A 68 6.85 12.95 13.86
C GLU A 68 6.27 13.85 12.77
N SER A 69 5.06 14.37 12.99
CA SER A 69 4.28 14.96 11.90
C SER A 69 5.09 16.08 11.25
N LEU A 70 5.66 15.82 10.07
CA LEU A 70 6.45 16.79 9.30
C LEU A 70 5.59 17.94 8.75
N GLN A 71 4.36 18.08 9.27
CA GLN A 71 3.48 19.21 9.04
C GLN A 71 4.12 20.53 9.50
N SER A 72 4.90 20.50 10.59
CA SER A 72 5.58 21.68 11.15
C SER A 72 7.00 21.90 10.61
N VAL A 73 7.42 21.09 9.63
CA VAL A 73 8.73 21.18 8.97
C VAL A 73 8.50 21.56 7.51
N ARG A 74 9.14 22.65 7.06
CA ARG A 74 9.08 23.11 5.68
C ARG A 74 10.42 22.87 4.99
N LEU A 75 10.39 22.14 3.88
CA LEU A 75 11.55 21.90 3.01
C LEU A 75 11.58 23.00 1.95
N LEU A 76 12.70 23.73 1.90
CA LEU A 76 12.96 24.76 0.89
C LEU A 76 13.77 24.20 -0.29
N GLY A 77 14.38 23.02 -0.11
CA GLY A 77 15.26 22.40 -1.09
C GLY A 77 16.72 22.80 -0.87
N GLY A 78 17.66 22.09 -1.49
CA GLY A 78 19.09 22.40 -1.38
C GLY A 78 19.72 22.12 -0.02
N GLY A 79 18.98 21.56 0.94
CA GLY A 79 19.42 21.31 2.32
C GLY A 79 18.85 22.31 3.32
N GLU A 80 18.06 23.28 2.87
CA GLU A 80 17.43 24.27 3.74
C GLU A 80 16.08 23.77 4.27
N ILE A 81 15.90 23.93 5.58
CA ILE A 81 14.72 23.52 6.33
C ILE A 81 14.28 24.70 7.19
N ASP A 82 12.98 24.99 7.14
CA ASP A 82 12.34 25.94 8.04
C ASP A 82 11.47 25.19 9.05
N TYR A 83 11.54 25.62 10.30
CA TYR A 83 10.97 24.96 11.47
C TYR A 83 9.94 25.89 12.12
N ASP A 84 8.73 25.39 12.37
CA ASP A 84 7.84 26.07 13.30
C ASP A 84 8.40 25.88 14.73
N MET A 85 9.11 26.90 15.23
CA MET A 85 9.78 26.92 16.54
C MET A 85 8.87 26.49 17.69
N ASN A 86 7.56 26.76 17.61
CA ASN A 86 6.62 26.40 18.66
C ASN A 86 6.28 24.90 18.66
N ALA A 87 6.28 24.27 17.49
CA ALA A 87 5.88 22.88 17.31
C ALA A 87 7.07 21.90 17.19
N THR A 88 8.29 22.39 16.93
CA THR A 88 9.46 21.56 16.58
C THR A 88 10.66 21.77 17.50
N SER A 89 10.43 22.12 18.77
CA SER A 89 11.49 22.25 19.77
C SER A 89 12.35 20.98 19.92
N SER A 90 11.78 19.79 19.66
CA SER A 90 12.48 18.50 19.66
C SER A 90 13.42 18.28 18.46
N TRP A 91 13.32 19.08 17.41
CA TRP A 91 14.15 18.98 16.20
C TRP A 91 15.40 19.85 16.24
N LEU A 92 15.44 20.82 17.16
CA LEU A 92 16.60 21.69 17.37
C LEU A 92 17.84 20.85 17.73
N GLY A 93 18.84 20.89 16.85
CA GLY A 93 20.11 20.19 17.05
C GLY A 93 20.11 18.70 16.67
N LYS A 94 19.05 18.18 16.04
CA LYS A 94 19.09 16.83 15.45
C LYS A 94 20.19 16.77 14.38
N LYS A 95 20.99 15.72 14.45
CA LYS A 95 22.02 15.40 13.44
C LYS A 95 21.42 14.52 12.37
N ALA A 96 21.99 14.57 11.17
CA ALA A 96 21.59 13.69 10.08
C ALA A 96 21.77 12.22 10.51
N ASP A 97 20.70 11.44 10.42
CA ASP A 97 20.61 10.10 10.98
C ASP A 97 20.89 9.00 9.95
N ARG A 98 20.55 9.25 8.68
CA ARG A 98 20.79 8.33 7.57
C ARG A 98 20.86 9.04 6.22
N LYS A 99 21.25 8.30 5.19
CA LYS A 99 21.27 8.78 3.81
C LYS A 99 19.90 8.66 3.15
N CYS A 100 19.55 9.67 2.36
CA CYS A 100 18.39 9.64 1.48
C CYS A 100 18.63 8.69 0.30
N ARG A 101 17.66 7.82 0.00
CA ARG A 101 17.76 6.86 -1.11
C ARG A 101 17.82 7.51 -2.49
N GLN A 102 17.27 8.72 -2.64
CA GLN A 102 17.17 9.37 -3.94
C GLN A 102 18.42 10.18 -4.31
N CYS A 103 19.06 10.85 -3.34
CA CYS A 103 20.20 11.72 -3.60
C CYS A 103 21.50 11.31 -2.90
N ASP A 104 21.49 10.21 -2.14
CA ASP A 104 22.61 9.66 -1.35
C ASP A 104 23.27 10.64 -0.36
N ARG A 105 22.59 11.75 -0.05
CA ARG A 105 23.05 12.75 0.93
C ARG A 105 22.59 12.34 2.32
N MET A 106 23.44 12.56 3.32
CA MET A 106 23.04 12.48 4.72
C MET A 106 21.98 13.54 4.99
N SER A 107 20.87 13.14 5.60
CA SER A 107 19.74 14.03 5.86
C SER A 107 19.21 13.89 7.28
N ILE A 108 18.65 14.97 7.79
CA ILE A 108 17.94 15.03 9.08
C ILE A 108 16.47 14.68 8.87
N VAL A 109 15.88 15.11 7.75
CA VAL A 109 14.45 14.98 7.49
C VAL A 109 14.22 13.99 6.37
N HIS A 110 13.26 13.09 6.58
CA HIS A 110 12.83 12.13 5.58
C HIS A 110 11.32 12.14 5.46
N ALA A 111 10.81 12.44 4.26
CA ALA A 111 9.40 12.46 3.94
C ALA A 111 9.15 11.68 2.64
N ASP A 112 7.88 11.55 2.26
CA ASP A 112 7.50 10.93 0.99
C ASP A 112 6.85 11.98 0.10
N CYS A 113 7.10 11.88 -1.21
CA CYS A 113 6.41 12.72 -2.18
C CYS A 113 4.93 12.37 -2.22
N ILE A 114 4.06 13.37 -2.10
CA ILE A 114 2.61 13.14 -2.22
C ILE A 114 2.19 12.69 -3.63
N ASN A 115 2.94 13.08 -4.67
CA ASN A 115 2.59 12.74 -6.06
C ASN A 115 3.10 11.35 -6.50
N CYS A 116 4.25 10.88 -5.98
CA CYS A 116 4.89 9.65 -6.46
C CYS A 116 5.37 8.69 -5.37
N ASN A 117 5.11 9.00 -4.10
CA ASN A 117 5.50 8.22 -2.91
C ASN A 117 7.00 7.94 -2.79
N LEU A 118 7.83 8.64 -3.57
CA LEU A 118 9.28 8.52 -3.49
C LEU A 118 9.78 9.15 -2.19
N GLU A 119 10.69 8.44 -1.53
CA GLU A 119 11.38 8.96 -0.36
C GLU A 119 12.24 10.18 -0.74
N LEU A 120 12.10 11.25 0.04
CA LEU A 120 12.80 12.50 -0.15
C LEU A 120 13.32 13.06 1.18
N CYS A 121 14.25 14.00 1.08
CA CYS A 121 14.86 14.69 2.20
C CYS A 121 14.91 16.20 1.97
N GLU A 122 15.50 16.95 2.89
CA GLU A 122 15.69 18.40 2.77
C GLU A 122 16.48 18.87 1.53
N HIS A 123 17.23 17.97 0.90
CA HIS A 123 18.01 18.30 -0.29
C HIS A 123 17.22 18.14 -1.59
N CYS A 124 16.40 17.09 -1.68
CA CYS A 124 15.70 16.69 -2.92
C CYS A 124 14.18 16.89 -2.87
N GLY A 125 13.65 17.27 -1.70
CA GLY A 125 12.26 17.58 -1.46
C GLY A 125 12.03 19.06 -1.25
N VAL A 126 10.84 19.51 -1.65
CA VAL A 126 10.33 20.86 -1.43
C VAL A 126 8.88 20.78 -0.94
N ASN A 127 8.42 21.79 -0.22
CA ASN A 127 7.00 21.90 0.13
C ASN A 127 6.15 22.31 -1.07
N CYS A 128 4.90 21.85 -1.12
CA CYS A 128 3.86 22.51 -1.88
C CYS A 128 3.61 23.92 -1.30
N ASN A 129 3.35 24.90 -2.17
CA ASN A 129 3.07 26.28 -1.74
C ASN A 129 1.64 26.48 -1.20
N PHE A 130 0.73 25.55 -1.49
CA PHE A 130 -0.70 25.68 -1.17
C PHE A 130 -1.18 24.69 -0.10
N CYS A 131 -0.35 23.73 0.29
CA CYS A 131 -0.68 22.73 1.31
C CYS A 131 0.59 22.26 2.04
N PRO A 132 0.49 21.59 3.20
CA PRO A 132 1.66 21.18 3.98
C PRO A 132 2.44 20.00 3.37
N GLU A 133 1.95 19.43 2.27
CA GLU A 133 2.52 18.25 1.62
C GLU A 133 3.89 18.51 0.98
N LYS A 134 4.67 17.44 0.85
CA LYS A 134 6.01 17.45 0.27
C LYS A 134 6.01 16.87 -1.13
N ILE A 135 6.78 17.46 -2.02
CA ILE A 135 6.96 17.00 -3.40
C ILE A 135 8.44 16.91 -3.75
N CYS A 136 8.81 15.97 -4.62
CA CYS A 136 10.18 15.89 -5.13
C CYS A 136 10.38 16.84 -6.31
N LEU A 137 11.61 17.29 -6.54
CA LEU A 137 11.96 18.19 -7.65
C LEU A 137 11.62 17.61 -9.03
N ASN A 138 11.65 16.28 -9.18
CA ASN A 138 11.23 15.62 -10.42
C ASN A 138 9.74 15.83 -10.68
N CYS A 139 8.89 15.70 -9.65
CA CYS A 139 7.46 15.96 -9.78
C CYS A 139 7.18 17.43 -10.10
N VAL A 140 7.91 18.37 -9.49
CA VAL A 140 7.80 19.80 -9.83
C VAL A 140 8.07 20.04 -11.31
N THR A 141 9.14 19.43 -11.83
CA THR A 141 9.54 19.54 -13.25
C THR A 141 8.52 18.89 -14.20
N ILE A 142 8.08 17.67 -13.91
CA ILE A 142 7.20 16.89 -14.79
C ILE A 142 5.79 17.50 -14.85
N PHE A 143 5.23 17.87 -13.70
CA PHE A 143 3.87 18.37 -13.61
C PHE A 143 3.74 19.85 -13.97
N GLN A 144 4.82 20.50 -14.45
CA GLN A 144 4.83 21.90 -14.90
C GLN A 144 4.13 22.84 -13.91
N CYS A 145 4.53 22.75 -12.64
CA CYS A 145 4.06 23.69 -11.63
C CYS A 145 4.80 25.00 -11.86
N VAL A 146 4.11 25.99 -12.45
CA VAL A 146 4.39 27.45 -12.59
C VAL A 146 5.87 27.88 -12.70
N SER A 147 6.73 27.59 -11.71
CA SER A 147 8.20 27.58 -11.78
C SER A 147 8.79 26.83 -10.56
N HIS A 148 10.11 26.59 -10.51
CA HIS A 148 10.80 26.09 -9.30
C HIS A 148 10.54 26.96 -8.06
N ASP A 149 10.18 28.23 -8.27
CA ASP A 149 9.89 29.20 -7.21
C ASP A 149 8.49 29.02 -6.61
N MET A 150 7.58 28.35 -7.32
CA MET A 150 6.21 28.09 -6.86
C MET A 150 5.83 26.61 -7.01
N PRO A 151 6.48 25.71 -6.24
CA PRO A 151 6.20 24.28 -6.25
C PRO A 151 4.75 23.99 -5.83
N CYS A 152 4.07 23.11 -6.57
CA CYS A 152 2.67 22.74 -6.33
C CYS A 152 2.48 21.22 -6.46
N CYS A 153 1.64 20.61 -5.61
CA CYS A 153 1.27 19.20 -5.77
C CYS A 153 0.14 19.05 -6.81
N GLU A 154 -0.09 17.83 -7.30
CA GLU A 154 -1.13 17.61 -8.31
C GLU A 154 -2.53 17.99 -7.81
N GLN A 155 -2.82 17.75 -6.53
CA GLN A 155 -4.11 18.09 -5.94
C GLN A 155 -4.34 19.61 -5.91
N CYS A 156 -3.36 20.39 -5.45
CA CYS A 156 -3.47 21.84 -5.41
C CYS A 156 -3.48 22.45 -6.80
N LYS A 157 -2.81 21.84 -7.77
CA LYS A 157 -2.81 22.27 -9.18
C LYS A 157 -4.22 22.28 -9.78
N LEU A 158 -5.13 21.41 -9.34
CA LEU A 158 -6.52 21.40 -9.84
C LEU A 158 -7.30 22.68 -9.52
N PHE A 159 -6.83 23.49 -8.57
CA PHE A 159 -7.51 24.69 -8.07
C PHE A 159 -6.82 26.00 -8.46
N VAL A 160 -5.72 25.93 -9.23
CA VAL A 160 -4.93 27.07 -9.72
C VAL A 160 -5.09 27.20 -11.23
#